data_AF-A0AAW4BMC8-F1
#
_entry.id   AF-A0AAW4BMC8-F1
#
_cell.length_a   1.000
_cell.length_b   1.000
_cell.length_c   1.000
_cell.angle_alpha   90.00
_cell.angle_beta   90.00
_cell.angle_gamma   90.00
#
_symmetry.space_group_name_H-M   'P 1'
#
loop_
_entity.id
_entity.type
_entity.pdbx_description
1 polymer ?
#
loop_
_entity_poly.entity_id
_entity_poly.type
_entity_poly.pdbx_seq_one_letter_code
_entity_poly.pdbx_strand_id
1 'polypeptide(L)'
;MKKLVTALSLSLFAAAASAAEEPMNILYLGVLPLVVEDVGPVITARVDSWGKTGSDTGQFTKVNQRMVDALHARGCKMTMHVQGQMRIQLSDPKAVLTCESGPGAKAQIELKGALLDREFTPGLSAVGADDSVLFIVEEGGKKI
;
A
#
# COMPACT_ATOMS: atom_id res chain seq x y z
N MET A 1 -14.14 -14.03 66.87
CA MET A 1 -15.21 -13.99 65.85
C MET A 1 -14.57 -13.72 64.50
N LYS A 2 -14.95 -14.50 63.49
CA LYS A 2 -14.45 -14.50 62.10
C LYS A 2 -14.80 -13.19 61.39
N LYS A 3 -13.89 -12.65 60.57
CA LYS A 3 -14.19 -12.16 59.20
C LYS A 3 -12.97 -12.35 58.29
N LEU A 4 -12.98 -13.48 57.60
CA LEU A 4 -12.30 -13.68 56.32
C LEU A 4 -12.98 -12.79 55.29
N VAL A 5 -12.23 -11.99 54.54
CA VAL A 5 -12.60 -11.63 53.16
C VAL A 5 -11.32 -11.57 52.33
N THR A 6 -11.00 -12.71 51.74
CA THR A 6 -10.25 -12.82 50.49
C THR A 6 -10.96 -12.03 49.40
N ALA A 7 -10.25 -11.16 48.69
CA ALA A 7 -10.76 -10.54 47.46
C ALA A 7 -9.68 -10.54 46.38
N LEU A 8 -9.85 -11.53 45.51
CA LEU A 8 -9.48 -11.66 44.11
C LEU A 8 -8.22 -10.94 43.60
N SER A 9 -7.22 -11.78 43.30
CA SER A 9 -6.29 -11.60 42.20
C SER A 9 -7.00 -11.13 40.93
N LEU A 10 -6.82 -9.86 40.57
CA LEU A 10 -7.05 -9.40 39.19
C LEU A 10 -5.90 -9.91 38.33
N SER A 11 -5.98 -11.17 37.93
CA SER A 11 -5.30 -11.62 36.71
C SER A 11 -5.97 -10.90 35.54
N LEU A 12 -5.44 -9.72 35.19
CA LEU A 12 -5.67 -9.14 33.88
C LEU A 12 -5.07 -10.11 32.87
N PHE A 13 -5.92 -10.99 32.32
CA PHE A 13 -5.65 -11.53 31.01
C PHE A 13 -5.64 -10.34 30.06
N ALA A 14 -4.43 -9.88 29.72
CA ALA A 14 -4.22 -9.12 28.50
C ALA A 14 -4.68 -10.04 27.37
N ALA A 15 -5.95 -9.90 26.98
CA ALA A 15 -6.40 -10.39 25.70
C ALA A 15 -5.58 -9.63 24.69
N ALA A 16 -4.49 -10.24 24.22
CA ALA A 16 -3.97 -9.98 22.89
C ALA A 16 -5.14 -10.31 21.98
N ALA A 17 -5.97 -9.31 21.72
CA ALA A 17 -6.92 -9.34 20.63
C ALA A 17 -6.05 -9.55 19.41
N SER A 18 -5.97 -10.81 18.99
CA SER A 18 -5.67 -11.18 17.63
C SER A 18 -6.71 -10.47 16.80
N ALA A 19 -6.41 -9.22 16.44
CA ALA A 19 -7.04 -8.55 15.33
C ALA A 19 -6.70 -9.46 14.15
N ALA A 20 -7.63 -10.36 13.84
CA ALA A 20 -7.59 -11.10 12.60
C ALA A 20 -7.40 -10.05 11.51
N GLU A 21 -6.20 -9.99 10.93
CA GLU A 21 -5.88 -9.08 9.83
C GLU A 21 -6.98 -9.27 8.79
N GLU A 22 -7.88 -8.28 8.64
CA GLU A 22 -8.82 -8.29 7.54
C GLU A 22 -8.01 -8.45 6.25
N PRO A 23 -8.30 -9.48 5.45
CA PRO A 23 -7.51 -9.75 4.25
C PRO A 23 -7.53 -8.52 3.35
N MET A 24 -6.35 -7.98 3.06
CA MET A 24 -6.20 -6.93 2.04
C MET A 24 -6.39 -7.58 0.67
N ASN A 25 -7.62 -7.58 0.18
CA ASN A 25 -7.93 -7.97 -1.18
C ASN A 25 -7.51 -6.84 -2.11
N ILE A 26 -6.35 -7.01 -2.77
CA ILE A 26 -5.91 -6.11 -3.83
C ILE A 26 -6.54 -6.59 -5.13
N LEU A 27 -7.36 -5.72 -5.73
CA LEU A 27 -8.09 -6.03 -6.95
C LEU A 27 -7.13 -6.22 -8.13
N TYR A 28 -7.29 -7.33 -8.85
CA TYR A 28 -6.68 -7.55 -10.17
C TYR A 28 -7.13 -6.45 -11.14
N LEU A 29 -6.20 -5.90 -11.94
CA LEU A 29 -6.41 -4.71 -12.79
C LEU A 29 -6.76 -3.43 -11.99
N GLY A 30 -6.46 -3.43 -10.69
CA GLY A 30 -6.50 -2.23 -9.87
C GLY A 30 -5.43 -1.23 -10.31
N VAL A 31 -5.73 0.07 -10.24
CA VAL A 31 -4.74 1.14 -10.41
C VAL A 31 -4.53 1.79 -9.06
N LEU A 32 -3.28 1.90 -8.64
CA LEU A 32 -2.86 2.49 -7.39
C LEU A 32 -2.26 3.88 -7.67
N PRO A 33 -2.89 4.95 -7.18
CA PRO A 33 -2.30 6.28 -7.15
C PRO A 33 -1.21 6.33 -6.07
N LEU A 34 -0.01 6.72 -6.48
CA LEU A 34 1.16 6.78 -5.61
C LEU A 34 1.76 8.20 -5.61
N VAL A 35 2.32 8.60 -4.47
CA VAL A 35 3.17 9.78 -4.36
C VAL A 35 4.57 9.32 -3.98
N VAL A 36 5.55 9.72 -4.77
CA VAL A 36 6.94 9.30 -4.60
C VAL A 36 7.56 9.98 -3.39
N GLU A 37 8.20 9.20 -2.54
CA GLU A 37 8.90 9.69 -1.35
C GLU A 37 10.42 9.72 -1.58
N ASP A 38 10.95 8.75 -2.33
CA ASP A 38 12.37 8.64 -2.62
C ASP A 38 12.63 8.12 -4.03
N VAL A 39 13.68 8.64 -4.66
CA VAL A 39 14.06 8.36 -6.05
C VAL A 39 15.48 7.82 -6.09
N GLY A 40 15.62 6.65 -6.70
CA GLY A 40 16.91 6.02 -6.98
C GLY A 40 16.72 4.80 -7.86
N PRO A 41 17.66 3.83 -7.84
CA PRO A 41 17.47 2.52 -8.47
C PRO A 41 16.25 1.77 -7.93
N VAL A 42 15.80 2.15 -6.73
CA VAL A 42 14.55 1.75 -6.11
C VAL A 42 13.74 3.00 -5.84
N ILE A 43 12.50 3.03 -6.32
CA ILE A 43 11.52 4.07 -5.97
C ILE A 43 10.74 3.59 -4.75
N THR A 44 10.62 4.46 -3.76
CA THR A 44 9.66 4.29 -2.66
C THR A 44 8.54 5.31 -2.83
N ALA A 45 7.30 4.85 -2.81
CA ALA A 45 6.14 5.72 -2.97
C ALA A 45 5.02 5.32 -2.01
N ARG A 46 4.34 6.30 -1.42
CA ARG A 46 3.16 6.03 -0.58
C ARG A 46 1.91 5.95 -1.43
N VAL A 47 0.97 5.09 -1.04
CA VAL A 47 -0.38 5.11 -1.62
C VAL A 47 -1.10 6.38 -1.16
N ASP A 48 -1.65 7.13 -2.11
CA ASP A 48 -2.40 8.36 -1.82
C ASP A 48 -3.85 8.23 -2.28
N SER A 49 -4.68 9.20 -1.92
CA SER A 49 -5.98 9.39 -2.55
C SER A 49 -5.82 9.93 -3.97
N TRP A 50 -6.81 9.65 -4.82
CA TRP A 50 -6.82 10.06 -6.23
C TRP A 50 -6.65 11.58 -6.42
N GLY A 51 -7.22 12.39 -5.53
CA GLY A 51 -7.27 13.86 -5.57
C GLY A 51 -5.92 14.58 -5.67
N LYS A 52 -4.81 13.89 -5.34
CA LYS A 52 -3.45 14.43 -5.44
C LYS A 52 -2.71 13.97 -6.69
N THR A 53 -3.20 12.92 -7.34
CA THR A 53 -2.55 12.32 -8.51
C THR A 53 -3.03 12.87 -9.84
N GLY A 54 -4.04 13.76 -9.83
CA GLY A 54 -4.58 14.41 -11.01
C GLY A 54 -5.52 13.53 -11.84
N SER A 55 -6.00 12.42 -11.27
CA SER A 55 -6.83 11.40 -11.94
C SER A 55 -8.16 11.23 -11.20
N ASP A 56 -8.84 12.34 -10.97
CA ASP A 56 -9.96 12.43 -10.02
C ASP A 56 -11.29 11.98 -10.64
N THR A 57 -11.34 11.78 -11.96
CA THR A 57 -12.58 11.55 -12.71
C THR A 57 -12.57 10.28 -13.56
N GLY A 58 -11.54 9.43 -13.44
CA GLY A 58 -11.35 8.23 -14.25
C GLY A 58 -12.28 7.06 -13.90
N GLN A 59 -12.46 6.12 -14.85
CA GLN A 59 -13.18 4.86 -14.60
C GLN A 59 -12.51 4.03 -13.50
N PHE A 60 -11.17 3.95 -13.53
CA PHE A 60 -10.36 3.25 -12.53
C PHE A 60 -10.57 3.80 -11.12
N THR A 61 -10.69 5.12 -10.98
CA THR A 61 -10.99 5.81 -9.72
C THR A 61 -12.26 5.25 -9.09
N LYS A 62 -13.36 5.16 -9.86
CA LYS A 62 -14.67 4.71 -9.35
C LYS A 62 -14.68 3.25 -8.89
N VAL A 63 -13.99 2.36 -9.61
CA VAL A 63 -13.98 0.92 -9.28
C VAL A 63 -13.02 0.59 -8.14
N ASN A 64 -11.93 1.35 -8.00
CA ASN A 64 -10.86 1.05 -7.04
C ASN A 64 -10.87 1.95 -5.80
N GLN A 65 -11.76 2.96 -5.73
CA GLN A 65 -11.79 3.98 -4.68
C GLN A 65 -11.70 3.37 -3.26
N ARG A 66 -12.59 2.42 -2.93
CA ARG A 66 -12.64 1.81 -1.59
C ARG A 66 -11.34 1.10 -1.22
N MET A 67 -10.70 0.43 -2.18
CA MET A 67 -9.42 -0.23 -1.98
C MET A 67 -8.32 0.80 -1.74
N VAL A 68 -8.23 1.82 -2.59
CA VAL A 68 -7.23 2.89 -2.48
C VAL A 68 -7.36 3.62 -1.14
N ASP A 69 -8.58 3.98 -0.73
CA ASP A 69 -8.84 4.64 0.55
C ASP A 69 -8.40 3.78 1.74
N ALA A 70 -8.66 2.46 1.69
CA ALA A 70 -8.22 1.54 2.74
C ALA A 70 -6.70 1.41 2.80
N LEU A 71 -6.03 1.33 1.65
CA LEU A 71 -4.55 1.27 1.59
C LEU A 71 -3.92 2.58 2.06
N HIS A 72 -4.50 3.72 1.68
CA HIS A 72 -4.06 5.04 2.16
C HIS A 72 -4.21 5.17 3.68
N ALA A 73 -5.37 4.79 4.23
CA ALA A 73 -5.63 4.84 5.68
C ALA A 73 -4.70 3.94 6.49
N ARG A 74 -4.20 2.85 5.90
CA ARG A 74 -3.21 1.93 6.50
C ARG A 74 -1.76 2.37 6.29
N GLY A 75 -1.53 3.56 5.73
CA GLY A 75 -0.20 4.11 5.49
C GLY A 75 0.65 3.25 4.55
N CYS A 76 0.02 2.55 3.59
CA CYS A 76 0.72 1.62 2.72
C CYS A 76 1.75 2.32 1.83
N LYS A 77 2.91 1.68 1.67
CA LYS A 77 4.02 2.12 0.82
C LYS A 77 4.39 1.04 -0.17
N MET A 78 4.75 1.46 -1.38
CA MET A 78 5.22 0.64 -2.47
C MET A 78 6.71 0.84 -2.68
N THR A 79 7.44 -0.26 -2.79
CA THR A 79 8.85 -0.28 -3.18
C THR A 79 8.98 -0.94 -4.56
N MET A 80 9.65 -0.28 -5.48
CA MET A 80 9.73 -0.68 -6.90
C MET A 80 11.15 -0.55 -7.43
N HIS A 81 11.71 -1.62 -8.00
CA HIS A 81 12.97 -1.54 -8.72
C HIS A 81 12.73 -1.00 -10.13
N VAL A 82 13.52 0.00 -10.55
CA VAL A 82 13.30 0.69 -11.82
C VAL A 82 14.55 0.73 -12.70
N GLN A 83 14.33 0.86 -14.00
CA GLN A 83 15.36 0.98 -15.03
C GLN A 83 14.89 1.85 -16.21
N GLY A 84 15.81 2.23 -17.08
CA GLY A 84 15.50 2.94 -18.33
C GLY A 84 16.09 4.34 -18.38
N GLN A 85 16.51 4.77 -19.57
CA GLN A 85 17.15 6.08 -19.80
C GLN A 85 16.17 7.14 -20.34
N MET A 86 15.27 6.77 -21.25
CA MET A 86 14.29 7.70 -21.83
C MET A 86 12.94 7.68 -21.11
N ARG A 87 12.49 6.48 -20.72
CA ARG A 87 11.31 6.28 -19.87
C ARG A 87 11.65 5.26 -18.80
N ILE A 88 11.43 5.64 -17.56
CA ILE A 88 11.63 4.81 -16.38
C ILE A 88 10.53 3.75 -16.36
N GLN A 89 10.92 2.50 -16.27
CA GLN A 89 10.05 1.33 -16.19
C GLN A 89 10.47 0.49 -15.00
N LEU A 90 9.62 -0.46 -14.60
CA LEU A 90 10.02 -1.46 -13.63
C LEU A 90 11.12 -2.36 -14.23
N SER A 91 12.17 -2.65 -13.47
CA SER A 91 13.22 -3.57 -13.91
C SER A 91 12.80 -5.04 -13.80
N ASP A 92 11.97 -5.32 -12.82
CA ASP A 92 11.21 -6.56 -12.63
C ASP A 92 9.74 -6.11 -12.51
N PRO A 93 8.76 -6.72 -13.19
CA PRO A 93 7.36 -6.35 -13.04
C PRO A 93 6.82 -6.46 -11.59
N LYS A 94 7.63 -6.89 -10.63
CA LYS A 94 7.30 -6.94 -9.21
C LYS A 94 7.44 -5.59 -8.48
N ALA A 95 6.48 -5.35 -7.59
CA ALA A 95 6.50 -4.30 -6.59
C ALA A 95 6.11 -4.87 -5.22
N VAL A 96 6.63 -4.30 -4.13
CA VAL A 96 6.30 -4.74 -2.77
C VAL A 96 5.46 -3.68 -2.10
N LEU A 97 4.21 -4.00 -1.80
CA LEU A 97 3.32 -3.18 -1.00
C LEU A 97 3.49 -3.56 0.47
N THR A 98 3.85 -2.58 1.29
CA THR A 98 4.03 -2.72 2.74
C THR A 98 3.00 -1.84 3.45
N CYS A 99 2.15 -2.42 4.28
CA CYS A 99 1.11 -1.72 5.03
C CYS A 99 1.30 -1.93 6.53
N GLU A 100 0.87 -0.97 7.35
CA GLU A 100 0.77 -1.20 8.79
C GLU A 100 -0.38 -2.17 9.07
N SER A 101 -0.13 -3.21 9.89
CA SER A 101 -1.13 -4.20 10.28
C SER A 101 -1.37 -4.29 11.79
N GLY A 102 -0.75 -3.40 12.56
CA GLY A 102 -0.86 -3.29 14.01
C GLY A 102 0.32 -2.54 14.62
N PRO A 103 0.41 -2.42 15.96
CA PRO A 103 1.52 -1.72 16.62
C PRO A 103 2.87 -2.35 16.28
N GLY A 104 3.61 -1.71 15.37
CA GLY A 104 4.93 -2.18 14.90
C GLY A 104 4.89 -3.37 13.93
N ALA A 105 3.72 -3.88 13.57
CA ALA A 105 3.57 -4.97 12.62
C ALA A 105 3.37 -4.44 11.20
N LYS A 106 4.05 -5.08 10.24
CA LYS A 106 3.95 -4.75 8.81
C LYS A 106 3.47 -5.97 8.03
N ALA A 107 2.45 -5.78 7.21
CA ALA A 107 2.05 -6.73 6.20
C ALA A 107 2.74 -6.40 4.87
N GLN A 108 3.35 -7.40 4.24
CA GLN A 108 3.99 -7.26 2.94
C GLN A 108 3.28 -8.11 1.89
N ILE A 109 3.09 -7.53 0.72
CA ILE A 109 2.41 -8.15 -0.40
C ILE A 109 3.23 -7.88 -1.66
N GLU A 110 3.65 -8.95 -2.34
CA GLU A 110 4.24 -8.84 -3.67
C GLU A 110 3.12 -8.67 -4.70
N LEU A 111 3.24 -7.67 -5.55
CA LEU A 111 2.34 -7.37 -6.66
C LEU A 111 3.12 -7.43 -7.97
N LYS A 112 2.48 -7.86 -9.06
CA LYS A 112 3.01 -7.62 -10.40
C LYS A 112 2.25 -6.51 -11.10
N GLY A 113 2.94 -5.72 -11.89
CA GLY A 113 2.34 -4.56 -12.52
C GLY A 113 3.26 -3.75 -13.42
N ALA A 114 2.78 -2.54 -13.73
CA ALA A 114 3.46 -1.58 -14.57
C ALA A 114 3.29 -0.15 -14.03
N LEU A 115 4.28 0.70 -14.28
CA LEU A 115 4.21 2.14 -14.03
C LEU A 115 3.56 2.85 -15.21
N LEU A 116 2.66 3.79 -14.91
CA LEU A 116 2.17 4.76 -15.87
C LEU A 116 2.41 6.18 -15.38
N ASP A 117 2.60 7.09 -16.33
CA ASP A 117 2.47 8.52 -16.06
C ASP A 117 1.00 8.93 -15.89
N ARG A 118 0.78 10.21 -15.61
CA ARG A 118 -0.55 10.80 -15.38
C ARG A 118 -1.46 10.74 -16.61
N GLU A 119 -0.90 10.55 -17.80
CA GLU A 119 -1.63 10.40 -19.06
C GLU A 119 -1.95 8.92 -19.36
N PHE A 120 -1.68 8.02 -18.42
CA PHE A 120 -1.80 6.57 -18.57
C PHE A 120 -0.84 5.98 -19.62
N THR A 121 0.25 6.68 -19.93
CA THR A 121 1.28 6.16 -20.84
C THR A 121 2.25 5.26 -20.09
N PRO A 122 2.58 4.06 -20.61
CA PRO A 122 3.54 3.16 -19.97
C PRO A 122 4.92 3.78 -19.72
N GLY A 123 5.44 3.56 -18.52
CA GLY A 123 6.69 4.14 -18.01
C GLY A 123 6.54 5.61 -17.63
N LEU A 124 7.56 6.16 -16.98
CA LEU A 124 7.61 7.56 -16.52
C LEU A 124 8.67 8.32 -17.31
N SER A 125 8.38 9.52 -17.79
CA SER A 125 9.37 10.36 -18.48
C SER A 125 10.48 10.85 -17.55
N ALA A 126 10.10 11.24 -16.33
CA ALA A 126 10.97 11.56 -15.22
C ALA A 126 10.17 11.40 -13.92
N VAL A 127 10.87 11.29 -12.79
CA VAL A 127 10.22 11.22 -11.48
C VAL A 127 11.12 11.84 -10.41
N GLY A 128 10.55 12.75 -9.64
CA GLY A 128 11.13 13.38 -8.46
C GLY A 128 10.40 12.97 -7.18
N ALA A 129 10.93 13.40 -6.04
CA ALA A 129 10.17 13.34 -4.79
C ALA A 129 8.89 14.19 -4.91
N ASP A 130 7.83 13.74 -4.25
CA ASP A 130 6.47 14.28 -4.30
C ASP A 130 5.74 14.16 -5.66
N ASP A 131 6.38 13.59 -6.70
CA ASP A 131 5.69 13.33 -7.96
C ASP A 131 4.60 12.27 -7.80
N SER A 132 3.51 12.48 -8.52
CA SER A 132 2.41 11.52 -8.55
C SER A 132 2.56 10.57 -9.72
N VAL A 133 2.55 9.29 -9.43
CA VAL A 133 2.68 8.20 -10.41
C VAL A 133 1.53 7.21 -10.25
N LEU A 134 1.26 6.44 -11.29
CA LEU A 134 0.24 5.40 -11.26
C LEU A 134 0.91 4.03 -11.39
N PHE A 135 0.42 3.07 -10.62
CA PHE A 135 0.81 1.66 -10.75
C PHE A 135 -0.41 0.82 -11.13
N ILE A 136 -0.34 0.11 -12.25
CA ILE A 136 -1.36 -0.88 -12.63
C ILE A 136 -0.99 -2.21 -12.00
N VAL A 137 -1.90 -2.81 -11.24
CA VAL A 137 -1.80 -4.17 -10.72
C VAL A 137 -2.22 -5.13 -11.83
N GLU A 138 -1.26 -5.85 -12.40
CA GLU A 138 -1.48 -6.88 -13.43
C GLU A 138 -1.65 -8.27 -12.84
N GLU A 139 -1.18 -8.52 -11.61
CA GLU A 139 -1.43 -9.76 -10.88
C GLU A 139 -1.63 -9.42 -9.39
N GLY A 140 -2.75 -9.89 -8.83
CA GLY A 140 -3.12 -9.65 -7.42
C GLY A 140 -2.15 -10.31 -6.44
N GLY A 141 -2.09 -9.75 -5.24
CA GLY A 141 -0.93 -9.94 -4.38
C GLY A 141 -0.83 -11.26 -3.63
N LYS A 142 0.40 -11.77 -3.50
CA LYS A 142 0.75 -12.90 -2.63
C LYS A 142 1.41 -12.36 -1.36
N LYS A 143 0.94 -12.79 -0.19
CA LYS A 143 1.59 -12.47 1.10
C LYS A 143 2.99 -13.10 1.10
N ILE A 144 3.98 -12.33 1.52
CA ILE A 144 5.38 -12.74 1.65
C ILE A 144 5.83 -12.69 3.10
#